data_AF-A0A508YHY7-F1
#
_entry.id   AF-A0A508YHY7-F1
#
_cell.length_a   1.000
_cell.length_b   1.000
_cell.length_c   1.000
_cell.angle_alpha   90.00
_cell.angle_beta   90.00
_cell.angle_gamma   90.00
#
_symmetry.space_group_name_H-M   'P 1'
#
loop_
_entity.id
_entity.type
_entity.pdbx_description
1 polymer ?
#
loop_
_entity_poly.entity_id
_entity_poly.type
_entity_poly.pdbx_seq_one_letter_code
_entity_poly.pdbx_strand_id
1 'polypeptide(L)'
;MAGRGTDIKLGPGRGTDIKLGPGVRELGGLAVIGTERHESRRIDNQLRGRSGRQGDPGISQFYLSLEDDLMRRFGGDRIKAFLERMKVEDEDAVIKSRFLTRQVESAQKRVEGNNYDSRKNVLQYDDVMREQREIIYKERQQVITEEKSLKWVLMPMVERTIQREVDQHTIGDQKDWKLQEIVDFAVETLVKPDQISIKDLQGKSQSEIVKYLMSLANGVYKDKQRQLYDPAQMLEFEKVVILRVVDSHWTDHIDVMDQFRQSVGLRGYGQLNPLVEYQTAGYHMFEQMIADIEYETTRLFMKSEIRHNVER
;
A
#
# COMPACT_ATOMS: atom_id res chain seq x y z
N MET A 1 -26.54 3.90 11.69
CA MET A 1 -25.94 2.86 12.58
C MET A 1 -25.95 3.35 14.02
N ALA A 2 -26.94 2.96 14.81
CA ALA A 2 -26.86 3.12 16.26
C ALA A 2 -26.02 1.96 16.84
N GLY A 3 -25.13 2.25 17.80
CA GLY A 3 -24.35 1.23 18.53
C GLY A 3 -22.95 0.89 17.98
N ARG A 4 -22.25 1.82 17.33
CA ARG A 4 -20.78 1.70 17.13
C ARG A 4 -20.06 2.45 18.25
N GLY A 5 -19.49 1.71 19.20
CA GLY A 5 -18.32 2.15 19.98
C GLY A 5 -18.51 3.20 21.08
N THR A 6 -19.68 3.36 21.68
CA THR A 6 -19.87 4.21 22.87
C THR A 6 -20.56 3.45 24.00
N ASP A 7 -20.01 3.59 25.21
CA ASP A 7 -20.51 3.04 26.49
C ASP A 7 -21.77 3.78 26.98
N ILE A 8 -22.83 3.77 26.16
CA ILE A 8 -24.16 4.19 26.58
C ILE A 8 -25.11 3.01 26.38
N LYS A 9 -25.53 2.40 27.49
CA LYS A 9 -26.53 1.32 27.53
C LYS A 9 -27.88 1.83 27.01
N LEU A 10 -28.09 1.70 25.69
CA LEU A 10 -29.40 1.72 25.06
C LEU A 10 -29.48 0.52 24.09
N GLY A 11 -30.06 -0.58 24.57
CA GLY A 11 -30.40 -1.76 23.76
C GLY A 11 -29.24 -2.70 23.39
N PRO A 12 -29.54 -3.95 22.97
CA PRO A 12 -28.52 -4.97 22.72
C PRO A 12 -27.78 -4.71 21.39
N GLY A 13 -26.51 -4.33 21.49
CA GLY A 13 -25.59 -4.15 20.36
C GLY A 13 -25.18 -5.45 19.67
N ARG A 14 -24.31 -5.36 18.67
CA ARG A 14 -23.68 -6.53 18.02
C ARG A 14 -22.83 -7.30 19.02
N GLY A 15 -23.08 -8.61 19.14
CA GLY A 15 -22.38 -9.48 20.10
C GLY A 15 -23.09 -9.63 21.45
N THR A 16 -24.13 -8.85 21.73
CA THR A 16 -24.95 -9.03 22.93
C THR A 16 -26.16 -9.89 22.64
N ASP A 17 -26.42 -10.85 23.53
CA ASP A 17 -27.53 -11.75 23.40
C ASP A 17 -28.83 -11.19 23.98
N ILE A 18 -29.91 -11.26 23.19
CA ILE A 18 -31.24 -10.87 23.64
C ILE A 18 -31.89 -12.10 24.27
N LYS A 19 -31.99 -12.12 25.60
CA LYS A 19 -32.73 -13.15 26.33
C LYS A 19 -34.20 -12.76 26.45
N LEU A 20 -35.10 -13.72 26.28
CA LEU A 20 -36.51 -13.50 26.52
C LEU A 20 -36.78 -13.27 28.01
N GLY A 21 -37.61 -12.28 28.33
CA GLY A 21 -38.11 -12.08 29.69
C GLY A 21 -39.14 -13.13 30.10
N PRO A 22 -39.51 -13.21 31.39
CA PRO A 22 -40.58 -14.10 31.87
C PRO A 22 -41.90 -13.81 31.12
N GLY A 23 -42.63 -14.85 30.71
CA GLY A 23 -43.92 -14.70 30.02
C GLY A 23 -43.83 -14.35 28.52
N VAL A 24 -42.64 -14.01 28.00
CA VAL A 24 -42.47 -13.58 26.60
C VAL A 24 -42.45 -14.77 25.65
N ARG A 25 -42.05 -15.95 26.12
CA ARG A 25 -42.02 -17.18 25.32
C ARG A 25 -43.43 -17.59 24.90
N GLU A 26 -44.38 -17.47 25.82
CA GLU A 26 -45.79 -17.77 25.63
C GLU A 26 -46.46 -16.80 24.64
N LEU A 27 -45.93 -15.58 24.53
CA LEU A 27 -46.38 -14.55 23.58
C LEU A 27 -45.79 -14.71 22.17
N GLY A 28 -45.00 -15.75 21.91
CA GLY A 28 -44.37 -16.00 20.61
C GLY A 28 -42.96 -15.43 20.46
N GLY A 29 -42.36 -14.93 21.56
CA GLY A 29 -40.95 -14.55 21.63
C GLY A 29 -40.62 -13.21 20.97
N LEU A 30 -39.37 -13.06 20.53
CA LEU A 30 -38.88 -11.79 19.98
C LEU A 30 -39.38 -11.57 18.54
N ALA A 31 -40.05 -10.44 18.32
CA ALA A 31 -40.39 -9.93 16.99
C ALA A 31 -39.31 -8.97 16.47
N VAL A 32 -38.72 -9.29 15.32
CA VAL A 32 -37.72 -8.49 14.64
C VAL A 32 -38.34 -7.88 13.39
N ILE A 33 -38.31 -6.56 13.29
CA ILE A 33 -38.84 -5.82 12.15
C ILE A 33 -37.65 -5.15 11.44
N GLY A 34 -37.42 -5.56 10.19
CA GLY A 34 -36.51 -4.87 9.28
C GLY A 34 -37.27 -3.80 8.50
N THR A 35 -36.81 -2.56 8.59
CA THR A 35 -37.44 -1.41 7.92
C THR A 35 -37.07 -1.29 6.45
N GLU A 36 -35.96 -1.92 6.05
CA GLU A 36 -35.44 -1.95 4.69
C GLU A 36 -34.62 -3.24 4.48
N ARG A 37 -34.16 -3.47 3.26
CA ARG A 37 -33.15 -4.50 2.96
C ARG A 37 -31.78 -3.87 2.80
N HIS A 38 -30.79 -4.43 3.50
CA HIS A 38 -29.41 -4.02 3.29
C HIS A 38 -28.92 -4.48 1.91
N GLU A 39 -27.92 -3.79 1.35
CA GLU A 39 -27.20 -4.24 0.14
C GLU A 39 -26.60 -5.65 0.26
N SER A 40 -26.37 -6.14 1.49
CA SER A 40 -25.81 -7.46 1.76
C SER A 40 -26.77 -8.31 2.57
N ARG A 41 -27.06 -9.50 2.04
CA ARG A 41 -27.94 -10.50 2.68
C ARG A 41 -27.41 -10.92 4.04
N ARG A 42 -26.09 -10.90 4.22
CA ARG A 42 -25.44 -11.26 5.48
C ARG A 42 -25.90 -10.35 6.63
N ILE A 43 -26.09 -9.06 6.38
CA ILE A 43 -26.55 -8.10 7.40
C ILE A 43 -28.02 -8.33 7.73
N ASP A 44 -28.86 -8.58 6.73
CA ASP A 44 -30.26 -8.95 6.96
C ASP A 44 -30.39 -10.24 7.78
N ASN A 45 -29.55 -11.24 7.49
CA ASN A 45 -29.51 -12.49 8.24
C ASN A 45 -29.02 -12.29 9.67
N GLN A 46 -28.10 -11.34 9.92
CA GLN A 46 -27.68 -10.97 11.27
C GLN A 46 -28.81 -10.33 12.07
N LEU A 47 -29.66 -9.52 11.42
CA LEU A 47 -30.84 -8.95 12.05
C LEU A 47 -31.87 -10.06 12.34
N ARG A 48 -32.14 -10.94 11.37
CA ARG A 48 -33.03 -12.11 11.54
C ARG A 48 -32.59 -13.03 12.69
N GLY A 49 -31.28 -13.30 12.80
CA GLY A 49 -30.70 -14.15 13.83
C GLY A 49 -30.71 -13.57 15.25
N ARG A 50 -31.29 -12.38 15.46
CA ARG A 50 -31.58 -11.83 16.79
C ARG A 50 -32.79 -12.50 17.44
N SER A 51 -33.78 -12.92 16.65
CA SER A 51 -34.90 -13.76 17.09
C SER A 51 -34.58 -15.25 16.94
N GLY A 52 -35.34 -16.11 17.63
CA GLY A 52 -35.30 -17.56 17.38
C GLY A 52 -34.07 -18.28 17.94
N ARG A 53 -33.47 -17.77 19.02
CA ARG A 53 -32.20 -18.26 19.55
C ARG A 53 -32.40 -19.48 20.45
N GLN A 54 -31.51 -20.47 20.33
CA GLN A 54 -31.57 -21.71 21.14
C GLN A 54 -32.95 -22.41 21.09
N GLY A 55 -33.69 -22.28 19.98
CA GLY A 55 -35.02 -22.84 19.82
C GLY A 55 -36.16 -22.01 20.43
N ASP A 56 -35.89 -20.79 20.90
CA ASP A 56 -36.92 -19.84 21.30
C ASP A 56 -37.87 -19.52 20.14
N PRO A 57 -39.16 -19.26 20.40
CA PRO A 57 -40.05 -18.74 19.37
C PRO A 57 -39.64 -17.31 18.98
N GLY A 58 -39.99 -16.91 17.76
CA GLY A 58 -39.73 -15.55 17.29
C GLY A 58 -40.18 -15.38 15.85
N ILE A 59 -40.36 -14.12 15.45
CA ILE A 59 -40.74 -13.75 14.10
C ILE A 59 -39.78 -12.70 13.55
N SER A 60 -39.40 -12.83 12.28
CA SER A 60 -38.68 -11.79 11.57
C SER A 60 -39.48 -11.37 10.35
N GLN A 61 -39.84 -10.10 10.25
CA GLN A 61 -40.53 -9.54 9.11
C GLN A 61 -39.72 -8.37 8.55
N PHE A 62 -39.54 -8.33 7.23
CA PHE A 62 -38.93 -7.19 6.56
C PHE A 62 -40.00 -6.46 5.76
N TYR A 63 -39.96 -5.14 5.85
CA TYR A 63 -40.71 -4.21 5.04
C TYR A 63 -39.73 -3.55 4.08
N LEU A 64 -40.21 -3.25 2.88
CA LEU A 64 -39.46 -2.56 1.85
C LEU A 64 -40.39 -1.58 1.18
N SER A 65 -39.85 -0.42 0.83
CA SER A 65 -40.48 0.48 -0.13
C SER A 65 -39.88 0.29 -1.51
N LEU A 66 -40.67 0.58 -2.53
CA LEU A 66 -40.19 0.64 -3.91
C LEU A 66 -39.28 1.85 -4.15
N GLU A 67 -39.32 2.82 -3.24
CA GLU A 67 -38.46 3.99 -3.21
C GLU A 67 -37.11 3.75 -2.52
N ASP A 68 -36.92 2.60 -1.89
CA ASP A 68 -35.66 2.27 -1.21
C ASP A 68 -34.49 2.27 -2.21
N ASP A 69 -33.29 2.66 -1.75
CA ASP A 69 -32.10 2.78 -2.60
C ASP A 69 -31.76 1.47 -3.34
N LEU A 70 -31.95 0.32 -2.69
CA LEU A 70 -31.78 -0.99 -3.31
C LEU A 70 -32.73 -1.17 -4.51
N MET A 71 -33.97 -0.70 -4.39
CA MET A 71 -34.99 -0.80 -5.42
C MET A 71 -34.79 0.26 -6.51
N ARG A 72 -34.36 1.47 -6.16
CA ARG A 72 -34.02 2.51 -7.14
C ARG A 72 -32.83 2.11 -8.00
N ARG A 73 -31.79 1.55 -7.40
CA ARG A 73 -30.56 1.16 -8.11
C ARG A 73 -30.70 -0.13 -8.91
N PHE A 74 -31.52 -1.09 -8.45
CA PHE A 74 -31.54 -2.45 -9.00
C PHE A 74 -32.93 -3.00 -9.32
N GLY A 75 -33.99 -2.26 -9.03
CA GLY A 75 -35.37 -2.67 -9.32
C GLY A 75 -35.68 -2.72 -10.82
N GLY A 76 -34.91 -1.99 -11.64
CA GLY A 76 -34.99 -2.02 -13.10
C GLY A 76 -36.38 -1.66 -13.66
N ASP A 77 -36.50 -1.69 -14.98
CA ASP A 77 -37.75 -1.35 -15.67
C ASP A 77 -38.87 -2.36 -15.41
N ARG A 78 -38.51 -3.59 -15.02
CA ARG A 78 -39.47 -4.68 -14.77
C ARG A 78 -40.30 -4.49 -13.53
N ILE A 79 -39.75 -3.90 -12.46
CA ILE A 79 -40.51 -3.62 -11.24
C ILE A 79 -41.42 -2.42 -11.45
N LYS A 80 -40.94 -1.39 -12.16
CA LYS A 80 -41.76 -0.24 -12.58
C LYS A 80 -42.94 -0.67 -13.46
N ALA A 81 -42.68 -1.48 -14.50
CA ALA A 81 -43.74 -1.98 -15.39
C ALA A 81 -44.76 -2.90 -14.69
N PHE A 82 -44.34 -3.63 -13.65
CA PHE A 82 -45.26 -4.43 -12.83
C PHE A 82 -46.21 -3.55 -12.02
N LEU A 83 -45.71 -2.43 -11.47
CA LEU A 83 -46.50 -1.47 -10.71
C LEU A 83 -47.52 -0.74 -11.56
N GLU A 84 -47.09 -0.24 -12.71
CA GLU A 84 -47.98 0.43 -13.68
C GLU A 84 -49.14 -0.48 -14.11
N ARG A 85 -48.88 -1.79 -14.23
CA ARG A 85 -49.92 -2.78 -14.58
C ARG A 85 -50.83 -3.15 -13.42
N MET A 86 -50.35 -3.14 -12.18
CA MET A 86 -51.18 -3.51 -11.03
C MET A 86 -52.18 -2.42 -10.63
N LYS A 87 -52.08 -1.20 -11.16
CA LYS A 87 -52.95 -0.04 -10.81
C LYS A 87 -53.28 -0.05 -9.33
N VAL A 88 -52.23 -0.05 -8.51
CA VAL A 88 -52.36 -0.05 -7.06
C VAL A 88 -52.82 1.36 -6.68
N GLU A 89 -54.14 1.58 -6.70
CA GLU A 89 -54.77 2.89 -6.50
C GLU A 89 -54.84 3.29 -5.01
N ASP A 90 -54.51 2.36 -4.11
CA ASP A 90 -54.55 2.57 -2.67
C ASP A 90 -53.13 2.72 -2.10
N GLU A 91 -52.83 3.85 -1.44
CA GLU A 91 -51.50 4.14 -0.88
C GLU A 91 -51.08 3.10 0.19
N ASP A 92 -52.05 2.39 0.79
CA ASP A 92 -51.85 1.38 1.84
C ASP A 92 -51.72 -0.07 1.33
N ALA A 93 -51.72 -0.29 0.02
CA ALA A 93 -51.73 -1.64 -0.53
C ALA A 93 -50.39 -2.38 -0.33
N VAL A 94 -50.43 -3.45 0.47
CA VAL A 94 -49.25 -4.30 0.75
C VAL A 94 -49.10 -5.40 -0.29
N ILE A 95 -47.99 -5.39 -1.03
CA ILE A 95 -47.68 -6.43 -2.02
C ILE A 95 -46.87 -7.57 -1.39
N LYS A 96 -47.46 -8.77 -1.34
CA LYS A 96 -46.76 -10.01 -0.95
C LYS A 96 -46.60 -10.94 -2.16
N SER A 97 -45.45 -10.84 -2.84
CA SER A 97 -45.16 -11.66 -4.02
C SER A 97 -43.83 -12.38 -3.93
N ARG A 98 -43.85 -13.71 -4.09
CA ARG A 98 -42.62 -14.53 -4.18
C ARG A 98 -41.71 -14.08 -5.34
N PHE A 99 -42.30 -13.57 -6.42
CA PHE A 99 -41.55 -13.04 -7.55
C PHE A 99 -40.74 -11.79 -7.17
N LEU A 100 -41.36 -10.82 -6.51
CA LEU A 100 -40.68 -9.59 -6.06
C LEU A 100 -39.59 -9.91 -5.04
N THR A 101 -39.84 -10.82 -4.09
CA THR A 101 -38.80 -11.28 -3.15
C THR A 101 -37.58 -11.84 -3.87
N ARG A 102 -37.75 -12.64 -4.92
CA ARG A 102 -36.63 -13.18 -5.73
C ARG A 102 -35.89 -12.09 -6.53
N GLN A 103 -36.59 -11.05 -6.98
CA GLN A 103 -35.97 -9.92 -7.66
C GLN A 103 -35.10 -9.10 -6.69
N VAL A 104 -35.60 -8.79 -5.50
CA VAL A 104 -34.83 -8.14 -4.42
C VAL A 104 -33.58 -8.95 -4.08
N GLU A 105 -33.72 -10.26 -3.92
CA GLU A 105 -32.59 -11.16 -3.69
C GLU A 105 -31.57 -11.10 -4.84
N SER A 106 -32.03 -11.14 -6.09
CA SER A 106 -31.16 -11.02 -7.26
C SER A 106 -30.41 -9.69 -7.30
N ALA A 107 -31.08 -8.60 -6.94
CA ALA A 107 -30.48 -7.28 -6.79
C ALA A 107 -29.35 -7.31 -5.75
N GLN A 108 -29.60 -7.82 -4.54
CA GLN A 108 -28.58 -7.95 -3.48
C GLN A 108 -27.38 -8.77 -3.96
N LYS A 109 -27.59 -9.88 -4.68
CA LYS A 109 -26.49 -10.68 -5.26
C LYS A 109 -25.64 -9.88 -6.23
N ARG A 110 -26.24 -9.03 -7.07
CA ARG A 110 -25.49 -8.15 -7.98
C ARG A 110 -24.70 -7.10 -7.21
N VAL A 111 -25.29 -6.49 -6.19
CA VAL A 111 -24.57 -5.50 -5.35
C VAL A 111 -23.38 -6.15 -4.65
N GLU A 112 -23.58 -7.34 -4.08
CA GLU A 112 -22.51 -8.13 -3.47
C GLU A 112 -21.43 -8.50 -4.48
N GLY A 113 -21.79 -8.87 -5.71
CA GLY A 113 -20.86 -9.13 -6.81
C GLY A 113 -20.03 -7.89 -7.16
N ASN A 114 -20.68 -6.75 -7.39
CA ASN A 114 -19.99 -5.49 -7.70
C ASN A 114 -19.04 -5.06 -6.56
N ASN A 115 -19.47 -5.22 -5.31
CA ASN A 115 -18.65 -4.95 -4.13
C ASN A 115 -17.47 -5.93 -4.03
N TYR A 116 -17.67 -7.20 -4.37
CA TYR A 116 -16.62 -8.20 -4.42
C TYR A 116 -15.59 -7.84 -5.51
N ASP A 117 -16.03 -7.51 -6.71
CA ASP A 117 -15.14 -7.13 -7.82
C ASP A 117 -14.38 -5.84 -7.51
N SER A 118 -15.04 -4.85 -6.89
CA SER A 118 -14.39 -3.62 -6.45
C SER A 118 -13.30 -3.91 -5.41
N ARG A 119 -13.57 -4.78 -4.43
CA ARG A 119 -12.57 -5.19 -3.44
C ARG A 119 -11.44 -6.01 -4.04
N LYS A 120 -11.74 -6.89 -4.99
CA LYS A 120 -10.74 -7.65 -5.73
C LYS A 120 -9.80 -6.71 -6.47
N ASN A 121 -10.34 -5.70 -7.15
CA ASN A 121 -9.53 -4.69 -7.83
C ASN A 121 -8.65 -3.94 -6.81
N VAL A 122 -9.23 -3.44 -5.70
CA VAL A 122 -8.47 -2.77 -4.63
C VAL A 122 -7.32 -3.65 -4.12
N LEU A 123 -7.59 -4.92 -3.85
CA LEU A 123 -6.59 -5.89 -3.38
C LEU A 123 -5.43 -6.05 -4.38
N GLN A 124 -5.72 -6.10 -5.67
CA GLN A 124 -4.68 -6.25 -6.70
C GLN A 124 -3.71 -5.05 -6.76
N TYR A 125 -4.20 -3.83 -6.54
CA TYR A 125 -3.33 -2.66 -6.42
C TYR A 125 -2.53 -2.68 -5.11
N ASP A 126 -3.18 -3.08 -4.02
CA ASP A 126 -2.54 -3.17 -2.71
C ASP A 126 -1.45 -4.26 -2.67
N ASP A 127 -1.62 -5.35 -3.42
CA ASP A 127 -0.64 -6.45 -3.51
C ASP A 127 0.73 -5.98 -4.03
N VAL A 128 0.75 -5.07 -5.01
CA VAL A 128 2.01 -4.48 -5.52
C VAL A 128 2.74 -3.72 -4.40
N MET A 129 2.02 -2.86 -3.67
CA MET A 129 2.59 -2.11 -2.56
C MET A 129 2.98 -3.01 -1.39
N ARG A 130 2.25 -4.11 -1.17
CA ARG A 130 2.54 -5.09 -0.13
C ARG A 130 3.87 -5.79 -0.40
N GLU A 131 4.10 -6.26 -1.62
CA GLU A 131 5.36 -6.92 -1.99
C GLU A 131 6.57 -5.99 -1.82
N GLN A 132 6.45 -4.75 -2.31
CA GLN A 132 7.50 -3.73 -2.16
C GLN A 132 7.77 -3.42 -0.66
N ARG A 133 6.71 -3.27 0.13
CA ARG A 133 6.82 -3.02 1.58
C ARG A 133 7.49 -4.16 2.30
N GLU A 134 7.15 -5.42 1.98
CA GLU A 134 7.76 -6.60 2.59
C GLU A 134 9.28 -6.61 2.37
N ILE A 135 9.74 -6.24 1.16
CA ILE A 135 11.17 -6.12 0.84
C ILE A 135 11.82 -5.01 1.68
N ILE A 136 11.30 -3.79 1.60
CA ILE A 136 11.90 -2.62 2.28
C ILE A 136 11.91 -2.82 3.79
N TYR A 137 10.83 -3.33 4.39
CA TYR A 137 10.77 -3.52 5.84
C TYR A 137 11.69 -4.63 6.30
N LYS A 138 11.89 -5.67 5.47
CA LYS A 138 12.85 -6.73 5.76
C LYS A 138 14.29 -6.19 5.76
N GLU A 139 14.68 -5.44 4.73
CA GLU A 139 16.02 -4.86 4.64
C GLU A 139 16.26 -3.82 5.74
N ARG A 140 15.28 -2.95 5.99
CA ARG A 140 15.30 -1.99 7.10
C ARG A 140 15.48 -2.68 8.45
N GLN A 141 14.77 -3.77 8.69
CA GLN A 141 14.90 -4.54 9.92
C GLN A 141 16.30 -5.14 10.06
N GLN A 142 16.88 -5.67 8.97
CA GLN A 142 18.25 -6.18 8.97
C GLN A 142 19.25 -5.12 9.42
N VAL A 143 19.14 -3.89 8.89
CA VAL A 143 19.98 -2.75 9.27
C VAL A 143 19.84 -2.40 10.76
N ILE A 144 18.61 -2.38 11.28
CA ILE A 144 18.33 -2.07 12.70
C ILE A 144 18.96 -3.12 13.62
N THR A 145 18.80 -4.39 13.28
CA THR A 145 19.23 -5.52 14.13
C THR A 145 20.72 -5.85 14.02
N GLU A 146 21.44 -5.25 13.07
CA GLU A 146 22.87 -5.50 12.92
C GLU A 146 23.65 -4.97 14.15
N GLU A 147 24.59 -5.77 14.64
CA GLU A 147 25.37 -5.48 15.86
C GLU A 147 26.86 -5.32 15.57
N LYS A 148 27.35 -5.77 14.41
CA LYS A 148 28.79 -5.84 14.12
C LYS A 148 29.25 -4.80 13.12
N SER A 149 28.68 -4.81 11.91
CA SER A 149 29.08 -3.90 10.84
C SER A 149 28.07 -3.93 9.71
N LEU A 150 27.79 -2.78 9.11
CA LEU A 150 26.97 -2.66 7.90
C LEU A 150 27.79 -2.47 6.63
N LYS A 151 29.12 -2.65 6.70
CA LYS A 151 30.00 -2.57 5.53
C LYS A 151 29.55 -3.49 4.39
N TRP A 152 29.02 -4.67 4.74
CA TRP A 152 28.52 -5.66 3.79
C TRP A 152 27.21 -5.24 3.09
N VAL A 153 26.48 -4.26 3.65
CA VAL A 153 25.32 -3.62 3.01
C VAL A 153 25.80 -2.40 2.23
N LEU A 154 26.55 -1.52 2.88
CA LEU A 154 26.96 -0.22 2.37
C LEU A 154 27.89 -0.34 1.15
N MET A 155 28.96 -1.13 1.22
CA MET A 155 29.94 -1.18 0.12
C MET A 155 29.37 -1.76 -1.17
N PRO A 156 28.48 -2.77 -1.14
CA PRO A 156 27.75 -3.17 -2.34
C PRO A 156 26.82 -2.08 -2.91
N MET A 157 26.18 -1.24 -2.07
CA MET A 157 25.40 -0.09 -2.56
C MET A 157 26.31 0.92 -3.28
N VAL A 158 27.49 1.18 -2.72
CA VAL A 158 28.52 2.04 -3.33
C VAL A 158 28.99 1.46 -4.66
N GLU A 159 29.25 0.15 -4.72
CA GLU A 159 29.68 -0.54 -5.94
C GLU A 159 28.62 -0.45 -7.04
N ARG A 160 27.34 -0.71 -6.73
CA ARG A 160 26.24 -0.60 -7.70
C ARG A 160 26.03 0.84 -8.17
N THR A 161 26.18 1.82 -7.28
CA THR A 161 26.14 3.24 -7.64
C THR A 161 27.25 3.58 -8.64
N ILE A 162 28.50 3.21 -8.32
CA ILE A 162 29.65 3.44 -9.21
C ILE A 162 29.47 2.73 -10.55
N GLN A 163 29.02 1.48 -10.54
CA GLN A 163 28.82 0.70 -11.75
C GLN A 163 27.78 1.37 -12.66
N ARG A 164 26.63 1.79 -12.10
CA ARG A 164 25.57 2.49 -12.86
C ARG A 164 26.10 3.77 -13.51
N GLU A 165 26.86 4.56 -12.77
CA GLU A 165 27.44 5.82 -13.27
C GLU A 165 28.49 5.59 -14.36
N VAL A 166 29.36 4.60 -14.20
CA VAL A 166 30.34 4.25 -15.23
C VAL A 166 29.63 3.75 -16.49
N ASP A 167 28.66 2.84 -16.35
CA ASP A 167 27.94 2.27 -17.49
C ASP A 167 27.18 3.35 -18.28
N GLN A 168 26.53 4.28 -17.59
CA GLN A 168 25.79 5.39 -18.20
C GLN A 168 26.70 6.34 -19.00
N HIS A 169 27.96 6.54 -18.57
CA HIS A 169 28.88 7.50 -19.17
C HIS A 169 29.92 6.87 -20.11
N THR A 170 29.91 5.55 -20.26
CA THR A 170 30.83 4.79 -21.13
C THR A 170 30.10 4.02 -22.23
N ILE A 171 28.95 4.52 -22.67
CA ILE A 171 28.18 3.96 -23.79
C ILE A 171 28.93 4.20 -25.10
N GLY A 172 29.13 3.15 -25.89
CA GLY A 172 29.76 3.21 -27.21
C GLY A 172 31.28 3.10 -27.19
N ASP A 173 31.94 3.69 -28.19
CA ASP A 173 33.40 3.64 -28.35
C ASP A 173 34.10 4.48 -27.27
N GLN A 174 35.31 4.08 -26.87
CA GLN A 174 36.10 4.79 -25.84
C GLN A 174 36.33 6.28 -26.12
N LYS A 175 36.34 6.68 -27.40
CA LYS A 175 36.50 8.09 -27.82
C LYS A 175 35.29 8.96 -27.44
N ASP A 176 34.12 8.35 -27.30
CA ASP A 176 32.85 9.02 -27.02
C ASP A 176 32.50 8.98 -25.52
N TRP A 177 33.35 8.34 -24.70
CA TRP A 177 33.15 8.23 -23.26
C TRP A 177 33.23 9.60 -22.59
N LYS A 178 32.25 9.88 -21.74
CA LYS A 178 32.12 11.13 -21.01
C LYS A 178 32.88 11.04 -19.68
N LEU A 179 34.21 10.92 -19.76
CA LEU A 179 35.07 10.75 -18.58
C LEU A 179 34.98 11.92 -17.60
N GLN A 180 34.69 13.13 -18.07
CA GLN A 180 34.51 14.30 -17.21
C GLN A 180 33.32 14.11 -16.26
N GLU A 181 32.20 13.59 -16.75
CA GLU A 181 31.00 13.35 -15.95
C GLU A 181 31.27 12.33 -14.83
N ILE A 182 32.11 11.31 -15.10
CA ILE A 182 32.53 10.33 -14.09
C ILE A 182 33.40 10.99 -13.01
N VAL A 183 34.28 11.91 -13.40
CA VAL A 183 35.09 12.69 -12.45
C VAL A 183 34.19 13.60 -11.62
N ASP A 184 33.24 14.29 -12.24
CA ASP A 184 32.30 15.18 -11.55
C ASP A 184 31.43 14.40 -10.55
N PHE A 185 30.90 13.25 -10.95
CA PHE A 185 30.22 12.31 -10.05
C PHE A 185 31.11 11.91 -8.86
N ALA A 186 32.35 11.51 -9.11
CA ALA A 186 33.26 11.08 -8.06
C ALA A 186 33.58 12.23 -7.08
N VAL A 187 33.74 13.45 -7.59
CA VAL A 187 33.95 14.66 -6.78
C VAL A 187 32.70 15.07 -6.02
N GLU A 188 31.50 14.88 -6.55
CA GLU A 188 30.25 15.19 -5.86
C GLU A 188 29.89 14.14 -4.80
N THR A 189 30.22 12.88 -5.05
CA THR A 189 29.64 11.74 -4.33
C THR A 189 30.67 11.00 -3.48
N LEU A 190 31.91 10.82 -3.95
CA LEU A 190 32.86 9.88 -3.36
C LEU A 190 34.01 10.57 -2.62
N VAL A 191 34.72 11.48 -3.29
CA VAL A 191 36.05 11.98 -2.86
C VAL A 191 36.15 13.50 -2.90
N LYS A 192 37.21 14.08 -2.32
CA LYS A 192 37.46 15.52 -2.42
C LYS A 192 37.92 15.91 -3.84
N PRO A 193 37.71 17.17 -4.29
CA PRO A 193 38.01 17.60 -5.66
C PRO A 193 39.46 17.38 -6.13
N ASP A 194 40.41 17.33 -5.20
CA ASP A 194 41.84 17.16 -5.46
C ASP A 194 42.30 15.70 -5.60
N GLN A 195 41.39 14.73 -5.38
CA GLN A 195 41.75 13.31 -5.29
C GLN A 195 41.52 12.52 -6.59
N ILE A 196 40.93 13.13 -7.61
CA ILE A 196 40.65 12.48 -8.90
C ILE A 196 40.74 13.48 -10.05
N SER A 197 41.22 13.01 -11.19
CA SER A 197 41.27 13.77 -12.44
C SER A 197 40.93 12.91 -13.65
N ILE A 198 40.64 13.54 -14.79
CA ILE A 198 40.38 12.83 -16.05
C ILE A 198 41.55 11.91 -16.43
N LYS A 199 42.78 12.34 -16.16
CA LYS A 199 44.00 11.59 -16.49
C LYS A 199 44.05 10.24 -15.78
N ASP A 200 43.40 10.12 -14.63
CA ASP A 200 43.35 8.87 -13.87
C ASP A 200 42.42 7.83 -14.49
N LEU A 201 41.52 8.26 -15.39
CA LEU A 201 40.53 7.42 -16.06
C LEU A 201 40.89 7.13 -17.53
N GLN A 202 41.71 7.96 -18.15
CA GLN A 202 42.09 7.82 -19.56
C GLN A 202 42.82 6.50 -19.83
N GLY A 203 42.43 5.83 -20.92
CA GLY A 203 43.04 4.56 -21.36
C GLY A 203 42.64 3.34 -20.53
N LYS A 204 41.79 3.49 -19.52
CA LYS A 204 41.24 2.39 -18.73
C LYS A 204 40.00 1.80 -19.39
N SER A 205 39.78 0.50 -19.21
CA SER A 205 38.49 -0.16 -19.47
C SER A 205 37.46 0.22 -18.41
N GLN A 206 36.17 0.00 -18.70
CA GLN A 206 35.08 0.23 -17.74
C GLN A 206 35.35 -0.47 -16.39
N SER A 207 35.77 -1.74 -16.44
CA SER A 207 36.08 -2.51 -15.24
C SER A 207 37.24 -1.93 -14.41
N GLU A 208 38.22 -1.30 -15.07
CA GLU A 208 39.36 -0.66 -14.41
C GLU A 208 38.96 0.70 -13.81
N ILE A 209 38.05 1.43 -14.47
CA ILE A 209 37.46 2.65 -13.92
C ILE A 209 36.67 2.32 -12.66
N VAL A 210 35.78 1.31 -12.70
CA VAL A 210 35.00 0.87 -11.54
C VAL A 210 35.92 0.44 -10.40
N LYS A 211 36.93 -0.39 -10.66
CA LYS A 211 37.93 -0.81 -9.64
C LYS A 211 38.68 0.38 -9.05
N TYR A 212 39.04 1.36 -9.87
CA TYR A 212 39.74 2.56 -9.41
C TYR A 212 38.85 3.41 -8.50
N LEU A 213 37.61 3.69 -8.90
CA LEU A 213 36.64 4.42 -8.06
C LEU A 213 36.32 3.66 -6.76
N MET A 214 36.19 2.33 -6.83
CA MET A 214 36.02 1.49 -5.64
C MET A 214 37.23 1.56 -4.70
N SER A 215 38.45 1.67 -5.24
CA SER A 215 39.66 1.83 -4.42
C SER A 215 39.66 3.16 -3.66
N LEU A 216 39.20 4.23 -4.32
CA LEU A 216 39.03 5.55 -3.71
C LEU A 216 37.96 5.53 -2.61
N ALA A 217 36.78 4.95 -2.90
CA ALA A 217 35.70 4.79 -1.92
C ALA A 217 36.15 3.98 -0.69
N ASN A 218 36.92 2.91 -0.90
CA ASN A 218 37.52 2.14 0.20
C ASN A 218 38.54 2.96 1.02
N GLY A 219 39.29 3.86 0.37
CA GLY A 219 40.16 4.82 1.05
C GLY A 219 39.37 5.72 1.99
N VAL A 220 38.31 6.35 1.47
CA VAL A 220 37.42 7.24 2.25
C VAL A 220 36.78 6.48 3.43
N TYR A 221 36.28 5.27 3.21
CA TYR A 221 35.74 4.43 4.28
C TYR A 221 36.79 4.17 5.38
N LYS A 222 38.02 3.79 5.00
CA LYS A 222 39.10 3.53 5.97
C LYS A 222 39.51 4.79 6.73
N ASP A 223 39.53 5.94 6.07
CA ASP A 223 39.88 7.21 6.71
C ASP A 223 38.81 7.63 7.71
N LYS A 224 37.52 7.46 7.41
CA LYS A 224 36.44 7.63 8.40
C LYS A 224 36.59 6.68 9.58
N GLN A 225 36.89 5.40 9.31
CA GLN A 225 37.09 4.41 10.36
C GLN A 225 38.27 4.78 11.30
N ARG A 226 39.34 5.40 10.76
CA ARG A 226 40.49 5.88 11.55
C ARG A 226 40.19 7.13 12.38
N GLN A 227 39.21 7.94 11.97
CA GLN A 227 38.80 9.14 12.71
C GLN A 227 37.94 8.80 13.94
N LEU A 228 37.44 7.56 14.04
CA LEU A 228 36.60 7.10 15.12
C LEU A 228 37.42 6.44 16.23
N TYR A 229 37.04 6.73 17.48
CA TYR A 229 37.67 6.11 18.66
C TYR A 229 37.13 4.71 18.95
N ASP A 230 35.85 4.46 18.65
CA ASP A 230 35.16 3.19 18.91
C ASP A 230 34.55 2.64 17.60
N PRO A 231 34.86 1.39 17.21
CA PRO A 231 34.20 0.73 16.09
C PRO A 231 32.67 0.75 16.13
N ALA A 232 32.05 0.77 17.32
CA ALA A 232 30.59 0.87 17.45
C ALA A 232 30.03 2.20 16.91
N GLN A 233 30.81 3.29 16.96
CA GLN A 233 30.41 4.58 16.37
C GLN A 233 30.28 4.49 14.85
N MET A 234 31.07 3.64 14.20
CA MET A 234 31.00 3.42 12.77
C MET A 234 29.68 2.75 12.39
N LEU A 235 29.31 1.70 13.14
CA LEU A 235 28.05 0.99 12.93
C LEU A 235 26.85 1.91 13.12
N GLU A 236 26.83 2.71 14.19
CA GLU A 236 25.72 3.64 14.44
C GLU A 236 25.65 4.74 13.36
N PHE A 237 26.80 5.21 12.87
CA PHE A 237 26.84 6.14 11.75
C PHE A 237 26.29 5.51 10.45
N GLU A 238 26.70 4.27 10.12
CA GLU A 238 26.16 3.51 8.98
C GLU A 238 24.65 3.34 9.10
N LYS A 239 24.13 2.94 10.28
CA LYS A 239 22.70 2.80 10.55
C LYS A 239 21.95 4.09 10.33
N VAL A 240 22.42 5.20 10.93
CA VAL A 240 21.76 6.50 10.82
C VAL A 240 21.68 6.96 9.37
N VAL A 241 22.76 6.80 8.61
CA VAL A 241 22.79 7.19 7.18
C VAL A 241 21.80 6.34 6.38
N ILE A 242 21.92 5.00 6.46
CA ILE A 242 21.08 4.09 5.66
C ILE A 242 19.60 4.26 6.02
N LEU A 243 19.25 4.22 7.31
CA LEU A 243 17.85 4.31 7.75
C LEU A 243 17.21 5.64 7.39
N ARG A 244 17.94 6.75 7.52
CA ARG A 244 17.43 8.07 7.16
C ARG A 244 17.09 8.16 5.67
N VAL A 245 17.98 7.65 4.82
CA VAL A 245 17.78 7.68 3.36
C VAL A 245 16.62 6.76 2.98
N VAL A 246 16.61 5.51 3.47
CA VAL A 246 15.53 4.54 3.22
C VAL A 246 14.18 5.10 3.66
N ASP A 247 14.08 5.66 4.86
CA ASP A 247 12.82 6.17 5.40
C ASP A 247 12.28 7.37 4.60
N SER A 248 13.17 8.24 4.11
CA SER A 248 12.78 9.37 3.25
C SER A 248 12.25 8.89 1.90
N HIS A 249 13.05 8.13 1.15
CA HIS A 249 12.68 7.68 -0.20
C HIS A 249 11.48 6.73 -0.20
N TRP A 250 11.35 5.87 0.82
CA TRP A 250 10.19 4.98 0.93
C TRP A 250 8.89 5.75 1.20
N THR A 251 8.94 6.80 2.03
CA THR A 251 7.78 7.66 2.29
C THR A 251 7.36 8.38 1.01
N ASP A 252 8.32 8.99 0.30
CA ASP A 252 8.06 9.65 -0.97
C ASP A 252 7.48 8.66 -2.00
N HIS A 253 8.04 7.45 -2.10
CA HIS A 253 7.55 6.42 -3.01
C HIS A 253 6.12 5.97 -2.71
N ILE A 254 5.72 5.84 -1.44
CA ILE A 254 4.33 5.55 -1.06
C ILE A 254 3.40 6.63 -1.61
N ASP A 255 3.76 7.90 -1.43
CA ASP A 255 2.93 9.02 -1.87
C ASP A 255 2.82 9.06 -3.41
N VAL A 256 3.93 8.86 -4.12
CA VAL A 256 3.93 8.83 -5.59
C VAL A 256 3.12 7.62 -6.10
N MET A 257 3.21 6.46 -5.46
CA MET A 257 2.42 5.28 -5.83
C MET A 257 0.92 5.49 -5.59
N ASP A 258 0.52 6.16 -4.51
CA ASP A 258 -0.89 6.49 -4.27
C ASP A 258 -1.44 7.46 -5.34
N GLN A 259 -0.68 8.51 -5.65
CA GLN A 259 -1.04 9.44 -6.74
C GLN A 259 -1.13 8.71 -8.08
N PHE A 260 -0.19 7.81 -8.36
CA PHE A 260 -0.17 7.05 -9.59
C PHE A 260 -1.38 6.12 -9.69
N ARG A 261 -1.76 5.44 -8.60
CA ARG A 261 -2.98 4.62 -8.53
C ARG A 261 -4.24 5.43 -8.86
N GLN A 262 -4.33 6.67 -8.41
CA GLN A 262 -5.47 7.54 -8.73
C GLN A 262 -5.49 7.95 -10.20
N SER A 263 -4.32 8.21 -10.79
CA SER A 263 -4.21 8.65 -12.20
C SER A 263 -4.28 7.51 -13.21
N VAL A 264 -3.85 6.29 -12.88
CA VAL A 264 -3.79 5.16 -13.83
C VAL A 264 -5.18 4.73 -14.30
N GLY A 265 -6.22 4.99 -13.50
CA GLY A 265 -7.61 4.78 -13.90
C GLY A 265 -7.99 5.57 -15.17
N LEU A 266 -7.38 6.74 -15.40
CA LEU A 266 -7.57 7.54 -16.61
C LEU A 266 -6.86 6.95 -17.83
N ARG A 267 -5.90 6.04 -17.66
CA ARG A 267 -5.26 5.34 -18.80
C ARG A 267 -6.14 4.25 -19.41
N GLY A 268 -7.19 3.84 -18.71
CA GLY A 268 -8.21 2.91 -19.23
C GLY A 268 -8.93 3.42 -20.49
N TYR A 269 -8.93 4.73 -20.75
CA TYR A 269 -9.45 5.30 -22.00
C TYR A 269 -8.66 4.86 -23.24
N GLY A 270 -7.39 4.44 -23.08
CA GLY A 270 -6.54 3.93 -24.16
C GLY A 270 -6.68 2.43 -24.45
N GLN A 271 -7.70 1.75 -23.90
CA GLN A 271 -7.89 0.28 -24.00
C GLN A 271 -6.77 -0.56 -23.36
N LEU A 272 -5.87 0.06 -22.60
CA LEU A 272 -4.87 -0.64 -21.80
C LEU A 272 -5.48 -1.08 -20.46
N ASN A 273 -5.04 -2.21 -19.93
CA ASN A 273 -5.45 -2.67 -18.61
C ASN A 273 -4.73 -1.83 -17.53
N PRO A 274 -5.44 -1.00 -16.75
CA PRO A 274 -4.81 -0.11 -15.78
C PRO A 274 -4.00 -0.84 -14.69
N LEU A 275 -4.39 -2.07 -14.35
CA LEU A 275 -3.66 -2.87 -13.36
C LEU A 275 -2.27 -3.28 -13.88
N VAL A 276 -2.19 -3.66 -15.16
CA VAL A 276 -0.91 -4.05 -15.78
C VAL A 276 0.02 -2.85 -15.87
N GLU A 277 -0.51 -1.70 -16.32
CA GLU A 277 0.22 -0.43 -16.33
C GLU A 277 0.72 -0.05 -14.93
N TYR A 278 -0.14 -0.22 -13.91
CA TYR A 278 0.23 0.05 -12.53
C TYR A 278 1.36 -0.85 -12.04
N GLN A 279 1.30 -2.15 -12.34
CA GLN A 279 2.34 -3.11 -11.98
C GLN A 279 3.67 -2.78 -12.67
N THR A 280 3.66 -2.53 -13.98
CA THR A 280 4.87 -2.26 -14.74
C THR A 280 5.52 -0.94 -14.33
N ALA A 281 4.77 0.16 -14.28
CA ALA A 281 5.33 1.43 -13.86
C ALA A 281 5.70 1.42 -12.37
N GLY A 282 4.90 0.77 -11.51
CA GLY A 282 5.21 0.60 -10.10
C GLY A 282 6.50 -0.18 -9.84
N TYR A 283 6.81 -1.18 -10.69
CA TYR A 283 8.09 -1.89 -10.66
C TYR A 283 9.26 -0.96 -11.01
N HIS A 284 9.16 -0.20 -12.11
CA HIS A 284 10.21 0.74 -12.51
C HIS A 284 10.42 1.87 -11.49
N MET A 285 9.34 2.39 -10.90
CA MET A 285 9.43 3.40 -9.84
C MET A 285 10.11 2.83 -8.60
N PHE A 286 9.84 1.56 -8.26
CA PHE A 286 10.52 0.89 -7.16
C PHE A 286 12.01 0.65 -7.44
N GLU A 287 12.37 0.20 -8.64
CA GLU A 287 13.78 0.09 -9.04
C GLU A 287 14.50 1.44 -8.98
N GLN A 288 13.85 2.51 -9.44
CA GLN A 288 14.38 3.87 -9.35
C GLN A 288 14.54 4.32 -7.89
N MET A 289 13.56 4.05 -7.03
CA MET A 289 13.67 4.38 -5.60
C MET A 289 14.85 3.64 -4.95
N ILE A 290 15.07 2.36 -5.27
CA ILE A 290 16.24 1.62 -4.78
C ILE A 290 17.53 2.26 -5.30
N ALA A 291 17.56 2.61 -6.58
CA ALA A 291 18.69 3.28 -7.21
C ALA A 291 19.02 4.63 -6.52
N ASP A 292 18.01 5.41 -6.19
CA ASP A 292 18.14 6.70 -5.50
C ASP A 292 18.61 6.51 -4.05
N ILE A 293 18.09 5.51 -3.34
CA ILE A 293 18.56 5.14 -1.99
C ILE A 293 20.04 4.77 -2.01
N GLU A 294 20.48 3.98 -2.99
CA GLU A 294 21.89 3.59 -3.13
C GLU A 294 22.80 4.79 -3.37
N TYR A 295 22.38 5.67 -4.29
CA TYR A 295 23.12 6.88 -4.62
C TYR A 295 23.21 7.82 -3.41
N GLU A 296 22.08 8.13 -2.76
CA GLU A 296 22.07 9.08 -1.65
C GLU A 296 22.72 8.53 -0.39
N THR A 297 22.60 7.23 -0.13
CA THR A 297 23.36 6.58 0.95
C THR A 297 24.86 6.70 0.68
N THR A 298 25.29 6.45 -0.56
CA THR A 298 26.69 6.56 -0.97
C THR A 298 27.19 7.99 -0.79
N ARG A 299 26.49 8.97 -1.35
CA ARG A 299 26.81 10.40 -1.25
C ARG A 299 26.87 10.85 0.20
N LEU A 300 25.81 10.62 0.96
CA LEU A 300 25.70 11.08 2.34
C LEU A 300 26.78 10.43 3.20
N PHE A 301 27.01 9.13 3.07
CA PHE A 301 28.04 8.43 3.84
C PHE A 301 29.44 8.96 3.52
N MET A 302 29.80 9.03 2.24
CA MET A 302 31.15 9.42 1.80
C MET A 302 31.45 10.88 2.13
N LYS A 303 30.47 11.78 1.97
CA LYS A 303 30.64 13.22 2.19
C LYS A 303 30.46 13.71 3.62
N SER A 304 29.67 13.02 4.43
CA SER A 304 29.39 13.49 5.79
C SER A 304 30.62 13.35 6.69
N GLU A 305 30.91 14.40 7.46
CA GLU A 305 31.91 14.34 8.52
C GLU A 305 31.25 13.92 9.83
N ILE A 306 31.88 12.98 10.55
CA ILE A 306 31.38 12.55 11.85
C ILE A 306 31.81 13.61 12.86
N ARG A 307 30.87 14.49 13.24
CA ARG A 307 31.08 15.44 14.33
C ARG A 307 30.77 14.73 15.65
N HIS A 308 31.75 14.68 16.55
CA HIS A 308 31.50 14.26 17.92
C HIS A 308 30.58 15.30 18.57
N ASN A 309 29.40 14.90 19.01
CA ASN A 309 28.68 15.67 20.01
C ASN A 309 29.51 15.63 21.29
N VAL A 310 30.35 16.64 21.48
CA VAL A 310 31.02 16.91 22.75
C VAL A 310 30.00 17.59 23.65
N GLU A 311 28.98 16.85 24.10
CA GLU A 311 28.16 17.29 25.21
C GLU A 311 28.12 16.19 26.28
N ARG A 312 28.58 16.62 27.46
CA ARG A 312 28.58 15.91 28.74
C ARG A 312 27.16 15.69 29.25
#